data_AF-A0A1D9QE22-F1
#
_entry.id   AF-A0A1D9QE22-F1
#
_cell.length_a   1.000
_cell.length_b   1.000
_cell.length_c   1.000
_cell.angle_alpha   90.00
_cell.angle_beta   90.00
_cell.angle_gamma   90.00
#
_symmetry.space_group_name_H-M   'P 1'
#
loop_
_entity.id
_entity.type
_entity.pdbx_description
1 polymer ?
#
loop_
_entity_poly.entity_id
_entity_poly.type
_entity_poly.pdbx_seq_one_letter_code
_entity_poly.pdbx_strand_id
1 'polypeptide(L)'
;MEKVNKELTLVASTDDVYSCSIATSHVRERELREKDAGKEGRDEYLQDEGLGENQQVRDEDLEVNYFKSVQWTLDGTTLLTSSADNKIRTFILPPTLLDDASSPLSLSPYTTHTYPTPVNCIATYPHFTLSDPSTTLYLSCANSLPIRLCNILSPSSTPQASYNLICPTTEKYLTPSSILWSTPGTHFLTGTECLISQFDISHPGSGPLTKLPTIPSKRHKMKGGGVGMRGIVSALSLQSSLDGNTGSSMSMLAAGTWTRWVGLYDANGLGGTVGTWNISSAADAEAEIGGQGISELGWSACGRYLWIAERKSSGVLVYDVRVTGKLVSWLEGREAETNQRLGVGCFEGEKGMEIWAGGTDGTVRVWEGVGGREGAVGCDWEWKAHDGSTVLHPSGTVVATCSGQRAETNINAADDDTSINAGEESSDDESTSDSQKPYSAIRKTKSRTLDNSLKVWSL
;
A
#
# COMPACT_ATOMS: atom_id res chain seq x y z
N MET A 1 -33.92 -9.42 12.54
CA MET A 1 -33.09 -8.29 12.06
C MET A 1 -33.10 -8.38 10.55
N GLU A 2 -33.78 -7.45 9.89
CA GLU A 2 -33.66 -7.30 8.44
C GLU A 2 -32.19 -7.06 8.11
N LYS A 3 -31.62 -7.87 7.22
CA LYS A 3 -30.33 -7.54 6.60
C LYS A 3 -30.60 -6.29 5.78
N VAL A 4 -30.25 -5.11 6.31
CA VAL A 4 -30.13 -3.91 5.49
C VAL A 4 -29.10 -4.25 4.41
N ASN A 5 -29.54 -4.25 3.16
CA ASN A 5 -28.66 -4.53 2.04
C ASN A 5 -27.79 -3.28 1.85
N LYS A 6 -26.59 -3.29 2.44
CA LYS A 6 -25.58 -2.25 2.25
C LYS A 6 -25.08 -2.38 0.80
N GLU A 7 -25.47 -1.44 -0.06
CA GLU A 7 -25.08 -1.42 -1.47
C GLU A 7 -24.14 -0.24 -1.69
N LEU A 8 -22.93 -0.50 -2.20
CA LEU A 8 -21.98 0.56 -2.53
C LEU A 8 -22.16 1.03 -3.96
N THR A 9 -22.23 2.35 -4.10
CA THR A 9 -22.31 3.02 -5.40
C THR A 9 -20.94 3.57 -5.79
N LEU A 10 -20.52 3.31 -7.03
CA LEU A 10 -19.31 3.90 -7.60
C LEU A 10 -19.56 5.39 -7.86
N VAL A 11 -18.82 6.27 -7.19
CA VAL A 11 -19.01 7.73 -7.29
C VAL A 11 -17.90 8.42 -8.08
N ALA A 12 -16.69 7.84 -8.13
CA ALA A 12 -15.60 8.38 -8.94
C ALA A 12 -14.60 7.30 -9.39
N SER A 13 -13.89 7.54 -10.49
CA SER A 13 -12.93 6.60 -11.08
C SER A 13 -11.85 7.31 -11.88
N THR A 14 -10.65 6.74 -11.98
CA THR A 14 -9.65 7.15 -13.00
C THR A 14 -9.87 6.50 -14.36
N ASP A 15 -11.02 5.85 -14.55
CA ASP A 15 -11.39 5.11 -15.76
C ASP A 15 -10.28 4.17 -16.23
N ASP A 16 -10.05 4.07 -17.53
CA ASP A 16 -9.05 3.17 -18.12
C ASP A 16 -7.67 3.83 -18.31
N VAL A 17 -7.43 5.01 -17.72
CA VAL A 17 -6.21 5.80 -17.94
C VAL A 17 -4.94 4.99 -17.67
N TYR A 18 -4.93 4.23 -16.57
CA TYR A 18 -3.78 3.43 -16.15
C TYR A 18 -3.91 1.95 -16.48
N SER A 19 -4.99 1.54 -17.17
CA SER A 19 -5.23 0.16 -17.61
C SER A 19 -4.47 -0.19 -18.90
N CYS A 20 -3.28 0.37 -19.09
CA CYS A 20 -2.44 0.21 -20.28
C CYS A 20 -0.94 0.26 -19.91
N SER A 21 -0.05 0.34 -20.90
CA SER A 21 1.39 0.50 -20.63
C SER A 21 1.71 1.85 -19.97
N ILE A 22 2.86 1.95 -19.33
CA ILE A 22 3.35 3.19 -18.72
C ILE A 22 3.38 4.32 -19.76
N ALA A 23 3.96 4.10 -20.93
CA ALA A 23 4.01 5.08 -22.01
C ALA A 23 2.61 5.56 -22.44
N THR A 24 1.69 4.63 -22.69
CA THR A 24 0.32 4.97 -23.12
C THR A 24 -0.44 5.70 -22.01
N SER A 25 -0.24 5.33 -20.75
CA SER A 25 -0.90 6.00 -19.62
C SER A 25 -0.45 7.45 -19.47
N HIS A 26 0.81 7.77 -19.76
CA HIS A 26 1.31 9.16 -19.72
C HIS A 26 0.66 10.02 -20.81
N VAL A 27 0.45 9.46 -22.01
CA VAL A 27 -0.28 10.15 -23.08
C VAL A 27 -1.73 10.42 -22.65
N ARG A 28 -2.43 9.41 -22.14
CA ARG A 28 -3.82 9.55 -21.66
C ARG A 28 -3.95 10.57 -20.52
N GLU A 29 -3.03 10.54 -19.55
CA GLU A 29 -2.99 11.50 -18.44
C GLU A 29 -2.78 12.94 -18.95
N ARG A 30 -1.91 13.13 -19.94
CA ARG A 30 -1.68 14.45 -20.58
C ARG A 30 -2.92 14.95 -21.32
N GLU A 31 -3.55 14.10 -22.13
CA GLU A 31 -4.77 14.44 -22.85
C GLU A 31 -5.93 14.82 -21.93
N LEU A 32 -6.05 14.16 -20.76
CA LEU A 32 -7.04 14.52 -19.75
C LEU A 32 -6.75 15.89 -19.13
N ARG A 33 -5.49 16.16 -18.77
CA ARG A 33 -5.08 17.46 -18.23
C ARG A 33 -5.31 18.60 -19.22
N GLU A 34 -5.06 18.38 -20.51
CA GLU A 34 -5.31 19.36 -21.56
C GLU A 34 -6.80 19.66 -21.76
N LYS A 35 -7.68 18.66 -21.56
CA LYS A 35 -9.13 18.85 -21.59
C LYS A 35 -9.62 19.69 -20.40
N ASP A 36 -9.07 19.44 -19.21
CA ASP A 36 -9.45 20.13 -17.98
C ASP A 36 -8.96 21.60 -17.95
N ALA A 37 -7.80 21.91 -18.55
CA ALA A 37 -7.17 23.23 -18.50
C ALA A 37 -7.79 24.31 -19.43
N GLY A 38 -8.70 23.94 -20.35
CA GLY A 38 -9.29 24.88 -21.30
C GLY A 38 -8.29 25.54 -22.27
N LYS A 39 -8.74 26.47 -23.13
CA LYS A 39 -7.89 27.08 -24.19
C LYS A 39 -6.84 28.09 -23.68
N GLU A 40 -6.96 28.58 -22.45
CA GLU A 40 -6.12 29.68 -21.91
C GLU A 40 -4.92 29.18 -21.09
N GLY A 41 -4.85 27.90 -20.71
CA GLY A 41 -3.73 27.31 -19.97
C GLY A 41 -2.61 26.71 -20.83
N ARG A 42 -2.59 26.93 -22.16
CA ARG A 42 -1.64 26.26 -23.07
C ARG A 42 -0.19 26.73 -22.95
N ASP A 43 0.04 27.99 -22.55
CA ASP A 43 1.36 28.62 -22.70
C ASP A 43 2.23 28.60 -21.42
N GLU A 44 1.67 28.27 -20.25
CA GLU A 44 2.43 28.22 -18.98
C GLU A 44 3.08 26.86 -18.67
N TYR A 45 2.75 25.79 -19.39
CA TYR A 45 3.05 24.41 -18.93
C TYR A 45 4.04 23.61 -19.80
N LEU A 46 4.59 24.22 -20.86
CA LEU A 46 5.61 23.56 -21.71
C LEU A 46 7.03 23.55 -21.10
N GLN A 47 7.22 23.99 -19.85
CA GLN A 47 8.56 24.14 -19.24
C GLN A 47 8.99 22.99 -18.31
N ASP A 48 8.12 22.06 -17.91
CA ASP A 48 8.47 21.04 -16.88
C ASP A 48 8.70 19.60 -17.40
N GLU A 49 8.61 19.38 -18.71
CA GLU A 49 9.13 18.15 -19.31
C GLU A 49 10.15 18.52 -20.39
N GLY A 50 11.43 18.47 -20.04
CA GLY A 50 12.53 18.49 -21.00
C GLY A 50 12.46 17.26 -21.91
N LEU A 51 11.57 17.29 -22.89
CA LEU A 51 11.39 16.25 -23.90
C LEU A 51 11.76 16.82 -25.26
N GLY A 52 13.04 16.65 -25.63
CA GLY A 52 13.42 16.68 -27.03
C GLY A 52 12.73 15.53 -27.77
N GLU A 53 12.30 15.78 -29.01
CA GLU A 53 11.52 14.89 -29.89
C GLU A 53 12.23 13.58 -30.32
N ASN A 54 13.12 13.01 -29.50
CA ASN A 54 13.91 11.81 -29.79
C ASN A 54 14.16 10.94 -28.54
N GLN A 55 13.14 10.68 -27.72
CA GLN A 55 13.26 9.66 -26.68
C GLN A 55 12.97 8.26 -27.24
N GLN A 56 13.99 7.41 -27.27
CA GLN A 56 13.81 5.97 -27.43
C GLN A 56 12.92 5.46 -26.28
N VAL A 57 11.82 4.79 -26.62
CA VAL A 57 10.95 4.13 -25.65
C VAL A 57 11.79 3.09 -24.92
N ARG A 58 11.88 3.18 -23.59
CA ARG A 58 12.61 2.20 -22.78
C ARG A 58 11.71 0.97 -22.59
N ASP A 59 12.29 -0.20 -22.41
CA ASP A 59 11.52 -1.44 -22.16
C ASP A 59 10.59 -1.29 -20.93
N GLU A 60 11.03 -0.55 -19.91
CA GLU A 60 10.23 -0.20 -18.72
C GLU A 60 8.94 0.57 -19.09
N ASP A 61 8.98 1.41 -20.13
CA ASP A 61 7.84 2.23 -20.54
C ASP A 61 6.76 1.37 -21.27
N LEU A 62 7.13 0.17 -21.73
CA LEU A 62 6.21 -0.82 -22.30
C LEU A 62 5.54 -1.71 -21.24
N GLU A 63 6.04 -1.72 -20.01
CA GLU A 63 5.41 -2.45 -18.91
C GLU A 63 4.02 -1.89 -18.59
N VAL A 64 3.16 -2.75 -18.04
CA VAL A 64 1.81 -2.38 -17.59
C VAL A 64 1.90 -1.38 -16.44
N ASN A 65 1.18 -0.26 -16.53
CA ASN A 65 1.03 0.64 -15.39
C ASN A 65 -0.03 0.10 -14.42
N TYR A 66 0.20 0.32 -13.12
CA TYR A 66 -0.71 -0.12 -12.07
C TYR A 66 -0.45 0.65 -10.77
N PHE A 67 -1.42 0.60 -9.85
CA PHE A 67 -1.28 1.19 -8.53
C PHE A 67 -0.63 0.21 -7.56
N LYS A 68 0.43 0.65 -6.87
CA LYS A 68 1.10 -0.09 -5.80
C LYS A 68 0.41 0.12 -4.46
N SER A 69 -0.12 1.32 -4.22
CA SER A 69 -0.81 1.69 -2.98
C SER A 69 -1.65 2.95 -3.17
N VAL A 70 -2.63 3.12 -2.30
CA VAL A 70 -3.44 4.34 -2.13
C VAL A 70 -3.55 4.67 -0.64
N GLN A 71 -3.62 5.94 -0.27
CA GLN A 71 -3.86 6.42 1.09
C GLN A 71 -4.77 7.64 1.08
N TRP A 72 -5.68 7.72 2.05
CA TRP A 72 -6.43 8.94 2.34
C TRP A 72 -5.57 9.93 3.13
N THR A 73 -5.80 11.22 2.90
CA THR A 73 -5.42 12.25 3.85
C THR A 73 -6.31 12.21 5.10
N LEU A 74 -5.87 12.80 6.21
CA LEU A 74 -6.62 12.71 7.47
C LEU A 74 -7.98 13.39 7.39
N ASP A 75 -8.07 14.54 6.72
CA ASP A 75 -9.33 15.24 6.45
C ASP A 75 -10.21 14.54 5.41
N GLY A 76 -9.68 13.52 4.73
CA GLY A 76 -10.41 12.70 3.77
C GLY A 76 -10.71 13.37 2.43
N THR A 77 -10.16 14.56 2.17
CA THR A 77 -10.43 15.29 0.92
C THR A 77 -9.57 14.82 -0.25
N THR A 78 -8.52 14.04 0.00
CA THR A 78 -7.48 13.77 -0.99
C THR A 78 -6.96 12.35 -0.90
N LEU A 79 -6.72 11.76 -2.07
CA LEU A 79 -6.10 10.45 -2.24
C LEU A 79 -4.68 10.62 -2.76
N LEU A 80 -3.74 9.93 -2.12
CA LEU A 80 -2.35 9.84 -2.55
C LEU A 80 -2.05 8.42 -3.03
N THR A 81 -1.57 8.27 -4.27
CA THR A 81 -1.25 6.95 -4.84
C THR A 81 0.23 6.83 -5.19
N SER A 82 0.77 5.62 -5.10
CA SER A 82 2.06 5.26 -5.70
C SER A 82 1.84 4.25 -6.81
N SER A 83 2.52 4.42 -7.96
CA SER A 83 2.28 3.62 -9.16
C SER A 83 3.54 2.92 -9.69
N ALA A 84 3.37 2.02 -10.65
CA ALA A 84 4.44 1.24 -11.30
C ALA A 84 5.53 2.14 -11.90
N ASP A 85 5.12 3.23 -12.54
CA ASP A 85 5.95 4.25 -13.21
C ASP A 85 6.74 5.19 -12.30
N ASN A 86 6.94 4.82 -11.03
CA ASN A 86 7.67 5.59 -10.03
C ASN A 86 7.13 7.00 -9.80
N LYS A 87 5.84 7.22 -10.08
CA LYS A 87 5.13 8.48 -9.78
C LYS A 87 4.29 8.33 -8.52
N ILE A 88 4.24 9.41 -7.74
CA ILE A 88 3.25 9.64 -6.70
C ILE A 88 2.23 10.63 -7.24
N ARG A 89 0.96 10.26 -7.25
CA ARG A 89 -0.13 11.09 -7.77
C ARG A 89 -1.05 11.51 -6.66
N THR A 90 -1.50 12.76 -6.74
CA THR A 90 -2.50 13.32 -5.84
C THR A 90 -3.81 13.46 -6.59
N PHE A 91 -4.89 12.92 -6.03
CA PHE A 91 -6.26 13.15 -6.52
C PHE A 91 -7.04 13.89 -5.44
N ILE A 92 -7.32 15.17 -5.67
CA ILE A 92 -8.19 15.96 -4.79
C ILE A 92 -9.62 15.66 -5.19
N LEU A 93 -10.44 15.19 -4.25
CA LEU A 93 -11.82 14.85 -4.55
C LEU A 93 -12.69 16.11 -4.57
N PRO A 94 -13.61 16.22 -5.54
CA PRO A 94 -14.49 17.37 -5.63
C PRO A 94 -15.50 17.38 -4.47
N PRO A 95 -15.97 18.54 -4.02
CA PRO A 95 -16.99 18.64 -2.98
C PRO A 95 -18.34 18.04 -3.41
N THR A 96 -18.58 17.92 -4.72
CA THR A 96 -19.77 17.33 -5.33
C THR A 96 -19.67 15.79 -5.46
N LEU A 97 -18.71 15.15 -4.81
CA LEU A 97 -18.45 13.71 -4.92
C LEU A 97 -19.68 12.84 -4.59
N LEU A 98 -20.47 13.29 -3.60
CA LEU A 98 -21.63 12.56 -3.08
C LEU A 98 -22.96 13.12 -3.61
N ASP A 99 -22.92 14.04 -4.58
CA ASP A 99 -24.13 14.53 -5.23
C ASP A 99 -24.71 13.40 -6.10
N ASP A 100 -26.04 13.36 -6.27
CA ASP A 100 -26.73 12.39 -7.12
C ASP A 100 -26.35 12.58 -8.59
N ALA A 101 -25.21 11.99 -9.00
CA ALA A 101 -24.72 12.04 -10.36
C ALA A 101 -25.28 10.86 -11.16
N SER A 102 -25.70 11.11 -12.40
CA SER A 102 -26.15 10.05 -13.32
C SER A 102 -25.02 9.09 -13.74
N SER A 103 -23.76 9.45 -13.48
CA SER A 103 -22.57 8.66 -13.79
C SER A 103 -21.43 9.00 -12.82
N PRO A 104 -20.50 8.07 -12.57
CA PRO A 104 -19.31 8.33 -11.75
C PRO A 104 -18.46 9.48 -12.32
N LEU A 105 -17.83 10.25 -11.43
CA LEU A 105 -16.91 11.33 -11.79
C LEU A 105 -15.56 10.77 -12.28
N SER A 106 -15.00 11.35 -13.34
CA SER A 106 -13.65 11.02 -13.80
C SER A 106 -12.61 11.79 -12.98
N LEU A 107 -11.61 11.10 -12.45
CA LEU A 107 -10.55 11.66 -11.61
C LEU A 107 -9.27 11.89 -12.40
N SER A 108 -8.82 13.14 -12.46
CA SER A 108 -7.50 13.52 -12.96
C SER A 108 -6.56 13.89 -11.80
N PRO A 109 -5.24 13.59 -11.90
CA PRO A 109 -4.29 13.89 -10.84
C PRO A 109 -3.99 15.39 -10.78
N TYR A 110 -4.19 16.00 -9.61
CA TYR A 110 -3.88 17.39 -9.32
C TYR A 110 -2.37 17.66 -9.38
N THR A 111 -1.56 16.83 -8.73
CA THR A 111 -0.09 16.86 -8.83
C THR A 111 0.48 15.48 -9.10
N THR A 112 1.63 15.44 -9.78
CA THR A 112 2.37 14.21 -10.09
C THR A 112 3.84 14.42 -9.74
N HIS A 113 4.31 13.72 -8.70
CA HIS A 113 5.71 13.74 -8.30
C HIS A 113 6.46 12.53 -8.83
N THR A 114 7.49 12.74 -9.65
CA THR A 114 8.25 11.68 -10.31
C THR A 114 9.54 11.37 -9.54
N TYR A 115 9.82 10.08 -9.37
CA TYR A 115 11.01 9.59 -8.68
C TYR A 115 11.89 8.78 -9.64
N PRO A 116 13.23 8.84 -9.50
CA PRO A 116 14.14 8.11 -10.37
C PRO A 116 14.19 6.61 -10.06
N THR A 117 13.68 6.19 -8.89
CA THR A 117 13.64 4.80 -8.45
C THR A 117 12.28 4.49 -7.80
N PRO A 118 11.92 3.20 -7.66
CA PRO A 118 10.65 2.83 -7.04
C PRO A 118 10.46 3.40 -5.64
N VAL A 119 9.30 4.00 -5.41
CA VAL A 119 8.85 4.46 -4.10
C VAL A 119 8.45 3.26 -3.26
N ASN A 120 9.09 3.09 -2.10
CA ASN A 120 8.86 1.95 -1.23
C ASN A 120 7.86 2.25 -0.10
N CYS A 121 7.83 3.50 0.37
CA CYS A 121 6.95 3.93 1.46
C CYS A 121 6.40 5.33 1.19
N ILE A 122 5.15 5.54 1.58
CA ILE A 122 4.50 6.86 1.66
C ILE A 122 3.72 6.97 2.97
N ALA A 123 3.63 8.18 3.52
CA ALA A 123 2.79 8.47 4.69
C ALA A 123 2.28 9.92 4.65
N THR A 124 0.96 10.11 4.55
CA THR A 124 0.29 11.42 4.63
C THR A 124 0.48 12.04 6.03
N TYR A 125 0.61 13.37 6.10
CA TYR A 125 0.80 14.07 7.36
C TYR A 125 -0.41 13.90 8.29
N PRO A 126 -0.23 13.61 9.60
CA PRO A 126 -1.31 13.27 10.50
C PRO A 126 -2.18 14.45 10.92
N HIS A 127 -1.87 15.67 10.49
CA HIS A 127 -2.74 16.85 10.65
C HIS A 127 -3.08 17.49 9.31
N PHE A 128 -3.00 16.70 8.24
CA PHE A 128 -3.30 17.18 6.90
C PHE A 128 -4.71 17.78 6.86
N THR A 129 -4.79 19.04 6.43
CA THR A 129 -6.03 19.73 6.11
C THR A 129 -5.84 20.50 4.80
N LEU A 130 -6.66 20.22 3.79
CA LEU A 130 -6.53 20.82 2.46
C LEU A 130 -6.69 22.34 2.47
N SER A 131 -7.50 22.88 3.39
CA SER A 131 -7.69 24.32 3.56
C SER A 131 -6.47 25.04 4.15
N ASP A 132 -5.51 24.31 4.72
CA ASP A 132 -4.25 24.86 5.24
C ASP A 132 -3.05 24.25 4.47
N PRO A 133 -2.57 24.93 3.41
CA PRO A 133 -1.46 24.47 2.58
C PRO A 133 -0.15 24.18 3.34
N SER A 134 0.02 24.70 4.56
CA SER A 134 1.21 24.41 5.37
C SER A 134 1.19 22.97 5.92
N THR A 135 0.01 22.38 6.03
CA THR A 135 -0.21 21.02 6.55
C THR A 135 -0.32 19.96 5.44
N THR A 136 -0.34 20.37 4.17
CA THR A 136 -0.56 19.47 3.03
C THR A 136 0.68 18.66 2.65
N LEU A 137 1.28 18.03 3.65
CA LEU A 137 2.57 17.35 3.56
C LEU A 137 2.42 15.84 3.49
N TYR A 138 3.43 15.18 2.94
CA TYR A 138 3.59 13.73 3.00
C TYR A 138 5.07 13.35 3.03
N LEU A 139 5.36 12.20 3.66
CA LEU A 139 6.66 11.56 3.59
C LEU A 139 6.69 10.57 2.44
N SER A 140 7.82 10.49 1.76
CA SER A 140 8.11 9.44 0.79
C SER A 140 9.53 8.93 0.92
N CYS A 141 9.75 7.67 0.58
CA CYS A 141 11.10 7.14 0.43
C CYS A 141 11.18 6.26 -0.81
N ALA A 142 11.98 6.70 -1.78
CA ALA A 142 12.36 5.90 -2.93
C ALA A 142 13.59 5.04 -2.62
N ASN A 143 13.80 4.00 -3.42
CA ASN A 143 14.90 3.06 -3.23
C ASN A 143 16.26 3.77 -3.32
N SER A 144 17.12 3.52 -2.34
CA SER A 144 18.48 4.09 -2.22
C SER A 144 18.53 5.63 -2.21
N LEU A 145 17.46 6.30 -1.80
CA LEU A 145 17.37 7.76 -1.68
C LEU A 145 17.02 8.18 -0.24
N PRO A 146 17.30 9.44 0.15
CA PRO A 146 16.87 9.95 1.43
C PRO A 146 15.33 9.96 1.53
N ILE A 147 14.84 9.94 2.76
CA ILE A 147 13.42 10.14 3.05
C ILE A 147 13.10 11.60 2.77
N ARG A 148 12.03 11.87 2.04
CA ARG A 148 11.64 13.21 1.61
C ARG A 148 10.34 13.61 2.28
N LEU A 149 10.26 14.88 2.69
CA LEU A 149 9.03 15.56 3.04
C LEU A 149 8.66 16.47 1.87
N CYS A 150 7.49 16.22 1.29
CA CYS A 150 7.01 16.93 0.12
C CYS A 150 5.64 17.53 0.42
N ASN A 151 5.29 18.61 -0.28
CA ASN A 151 3.95 19.19 -0.22
C ASN A 151 3.13 18.67 -1.40
N ILE A 152 1.94 18.13 -1.11
CA ILE A 152 1.00 17.60 -2.10
C ILE A 152 0.57 18.65 -3.12
N LEU A 153 0.46 19.92 -2.71
CA LEU A 153 0.01 21.02 -3.57
C LEU A 153 1.14 21.64 -4.40
N SER A 154 2.41 21.27 -4.15
CA SER A 154 3.52 21.76 -4.97
C SER A 154 3.54 21.04 -6.32
N PRO A 155 3.62 21.75 -7.46
CA PRO A 155 3.74 21.08 -8.76
C PRO A 155 5.11 20.43 -8.96
N SER A 156 6.15 20.91 -8.26
CA SER A 156 7.51 20.39 -8.39
C SER A 156 7.74 19.17 -7.51
N SER A 157 8.46 18.19 -8.04
CA SER A 157 8.95 17.03 -7.26
C SER A 157 10.07 17.35 -6.26
N THR A 158 10.43 18.61 -6.10
CA THR A 158 11.47 19.07 -5.18
C THR A 158 10.99 18.91 -3.73
N PRO A 159 11.72 18.19 -2.86
CA PRO A 159 11.32 18.02 -1.48
C PRO A 159 11.47 19.33 -0.68
N GLN A 160 10.54 19.58 0.24
CA GLN A 160 10.64 20.67 1.22
C GLN A 160 11.75 20.38 2.23
N ALA A 161 11.90 19.11 2.62
CA ALA A 161 12.97 18.65 3.50
C ALA A 161 13.39 17.21 3.14
N SER A 162 14.62 16.83 3.51
CA SER A 162 15.14 15.47 3.33
C SER A 162 15.78 14.97 4.62
N TYR A 163 15.68 13.68 4.90
CA TYR A 163 16.20 13.04 6.12
C TYR A 163 17.03 11.81 5.75
N ASN A 164 18.21 11.71 6.36
CA ASN A 164 19.26 10.81 5.91
C ASN A 164 19.30 9.54 6.76
N LEU A 165 18.73 8.44 6.24
CA LEU A 165 18.90 7.12 6.84
C LEU A 165 20.07 6.37 6.19
N ILE A 166 21.28 6.58 6.71
CA ILE A 166 22.51 6.05 6.10
C ILE A 166 23.05 4.86 6.90
N CYS A 167 23.50 3.83 6.18
CA CYS A 167 24.22 2.69 6.74
C CYS A 167 25.63 3.12 7.19
N PRO A 168 25.99 2.99 8.48
CA PRO A 168 27.28 3.46 8.98
C PRO A 168 28.50 2.78 8.35
N THR A 169 28.34 1.57 7.81
CA THR A 169 29.47 0.77 7.28
C THR A 169 29.59 0.82 5.77
N THR A 170 28.52 1.17 5.04
CA THR A 170 28.52 1.19 3.57
C THR A 170 28.23 2.56 3.00
N GLU A 171 27.87 3.53 3.83
CA GLU A 171 27.48 4.90 3.45
C GLU A 171 26.29 4.97 2.47
N LYS A 172 25.64 3.84 2.20
CA LYS A 172 24.44 3.77 1.37
C LYS A 172 23.22 4.24 2.15
N TYR A 173 22.31 4.91 1.46
CA TYR A 173 20.95 5.12 1.96
C TYR A 173 20.26 3.76 2.16
N LEU A 174 19.73 3.56 3.35
CA LEU A 174 18.84 2.46 3.67
C LEU A 174 17.42 2.88 3.30
N THR A 175 16.69 1.98 2.66
CA THR A 175 15.28 2.20 2.31
C THR A 175 14.39 1.59 3.39
N PRO A 176 13.62 2.40 4.15
CA PRO A 176 12.59 1.91 5.06
C PRO A 176 11.58 1.04 4.34
N SER A 177 11.07 0.00 5.00
CA SER A 177 9.93 -0.82 4.56
C SER A 177 8.60 -0.39 5.21
N SER A 178 8.66 0.48 6.21
CA SER A 178 7.52 1.13 6.82
C SER A 178 7.90 2.54 7.29
N ILE A 179 6.94 3.46 7.21
CA ILE A 179 7.03 4.81 7.78
C ILE A 179 5.73 5.06 8.54
N LEU A 180 5.84 5.62 9.74
CA LEU A 180 4.70 5.95 10.59
C LEU A 180 4.93 7.29 11.27
N TRP A 181 3.98 8.21 11.16
CA TRP A 181 4.00 9.43 11.95
C TRP A 181 3.74 9.15 13.42
N SER A 182 4.52 9.78 14.30
CA SER A 182 4.31 9.74 15.75
C SER A 182 3.49 10.94 16.20
N THR A 183 2.65 10.79 17.22
CA THR A 183 1.90 11.89 17.84
C THR A 183 2.88 12.82 18.58
N PRO A 184 2.83 14.16 18.38
CA PRO A 184 1.79 14.96 17.73
C PRO A 184 2.09 15.38 16.27
N GLY A 185 2.84 14.60 15.49
CA GLY A 185 3.16 14.88 14.09
C GLY A 185 4.51 15.58 13.88
N THR A 186 5.27 15.83 14.95
CA THR A 186 6.61 16.42 14.87
C THR A 186 7.71 15.38 14.59
N HIS A 187 7.39 14.11 14.77
CA HIS A 187 8.33 13.01 14.60
C HIS A 187 7.73 11.92 13.73
N PHE A 188 8.59 11.14 13.09
CA PHE A 188 8.18 9.93 12.40
C PHE A 188 9.15 8.77 12.69
N LEU A 189 8.62 7.57 12.60
CA LEU A 189 9.33 6.31 12.78
C LEU A 189 9.50 5.64 11.43
N THR A 190 10.61 4.94 11.27
CA THR A 190 10.91 4.15 10.07
C THR A 190 11.34 2.74 10.47
N GLY A 191 10.83 1.74 9.77
CA GLY A 191 11.20 0.34 9.94
C GLY A 191 12.17 -0.12 8.86
N THR A 192 13.30 -0.69 9.24
CA THR A 192 14.29 -1.32 8.35
C THR A 192 14.66 -2.71 8.85
N GLU A 193 15.69 -3.35 8.29
CA GLU A 193 16.15 -4.66 8.75
C GLU A 193 16.65 -4.63 10.19
N CYS A 194 15.86 -5.23 11.07
CA CYS A 194 16.09 -5.37 12.51
C CYS A 194 16.28 -4.03 13.25
N LEU A 195 15.66 -2.96 12.77
CA LEU A 195 15.86 -1.62 13.30
C LEU A 195 14.62 -0.74 13.09
N ILE A 196 14.19 -0.07 14.16
CA ILE A 196 13.26 1.05 14.12
C ILE A 196 14.06 2.33 14.36
N SER A 197 13.85 3.36 13.55
CA SER A 197 14.57 4.65 13.67
C SER A 197 13.58 5.81 13.75
N GLN A 198 13.77 6.71 14.70
CA GLN A 198 12.95 7.91 14.89
C GLN A 198 13.66 9.13 14.32
N PHE A 199 12.90 9.99 13.65
CA PHE A 199 13.34 11.27 13.10
C PHE A 199 12.46 12.39 13.65
N ASP A 200 13.04 13.59 13.69
CA ASP A 200 12.36 14.86 13.98
C ASP A 200 12.33 15.70 12.71
N ILE A 201 11.14 16.20 12.35
CA ILE A 201 10.97 16.96 11.11
C ILE A 201 11.69 18.31 11.15
N SER A 202 11.96 18.85 12.34
CA SER A 202 12.65 20.13 12.52
C SER A 202 14.14 20.08 12.21
N HIS A 203 14.71 18.89 12.01
CA HIS A 203 16.14 18.68 11.71
C HIS A 203 16.37 18.15 10.28
N PRO A 204 16.08 18.95 9.23
CA PRO A 204 16.34 18.54 7.85
C PRO A 204 17.85 18.28 7.62
N GLY A 205 18.16 17.30 6.78
CA GLY A 205 19.51 16.86 6.44
C GLY A 205 20.17 15.96 7.49
N SER A 206 19.54 15.79 8.66
CA SER A 206 20.09 14.96 9.74
C SER A 206 19.67 13.48 9.62
N GLY A 207 20.38 12.62 10.36
CA GLY A 207 19.99 11.23 10.57
C GLY A 207 18.96 11.07 11.70
N PRO A 208 18.61 9.82 12.04
CA PRO A 208 17.62 9.58 13.09
C PRO A 208 18.14 10.03 14.46
N LEU A 209 17.25 10.60 15.28
CA LEU A 209 17.51 10.95 16.68
C LEU A 209 17.79 9.71 17.52
N THR A 210 16.96 8.69 17.34
CA THR A 210 16.98 7.46 18.13
C THR A 210 16.94 6.25 17.20
N LYS A 211 17.72 5.23 17.55
CA LYS A 211 17.78 3.94 16.86
C LYS A 211 17.46 2.83 17.86
N LEU A 212 16.50 1.99 17.51
CA LEU A 212 15.95 0.93 18.35
C LEU A 212 16.17 -0.41 17.65
N PRO A 213 17.25 -1.13 17.98
CA PRO A 213 17.47 -2.48 17.45
C PRO A 213 16.36 -3.42 17.92
N THR A 214 15.72 -4.13 17.00
CA THR A 214 14.65 -5.09 17.36
C THR A 214 15.21 -6.45 17.80
N ILE A 215 16.53 -6.63 17.71
CA ILE A 215 17.28 -7.77 18.25
C ILE A 215 18.53 -7.27 19.01
N PRO A 216 18.89 -7.86 20.17
CA PRO A 216 20.04 -7.44 20.98
C PRO A 216 21.40 -7.55 20.28
N SER A 217 21.54 -8.44 19.28
CA SER A 217 22.80 -8.57 18.52
C SER A 217 22.62 -9.26 17.18
N LYS A 218 23.15 -8.66 16.10
CA LYS A 218 23.32 -9.34 14.79
C LYS A 218 24.40 -10.44 14.83
N ARG A 219 25.31 -10.42 15.82
CA ARG A 219 26.48 -11.34 15.95
C ARG A 219 26.20 -12.54 16.86
N HIS A 220 25.24 -12.44 17.79
CA HIS A 220 24.86 -13.54 18.70
C HIS A 220 23.92 -14.58 18.04
N LYS A 221 24.13 -14.87 16.75
CA LYS A 221 23.38 -15.87 15.97
C LYS A 221 23.70 -17.32 16.41
N MET A 222 24.90 -17.57 16.94
CA MET A 222 25.40 -18.92 17.26
C MET A 222 25.01 -19.44 18.65
N LYS A 223 24.43 -18.61 19.52
CA LYS A 223 24.00 -19.02 20.86
C LYS A 223 22.49 -18.86 20.97
N GLY A 224 21.78 -19.77 20.32
CA GLY A 224 20.31 -19.81 20.20
C GLY A 224 19.64 -19.46 21.53
N GLY A 225 18.89 -18.35 21.53
CA GLY A 225 18.31 -17.75 22.74
C GLY A 225 18.14 -16.23 22.70
N GLY A 226 18.47 -15.56 21.59
CA GLY A 226 18.21 -14.13 21.45
C GLY A 226 16.72 -13.82 21.48
N VAL A 227 16.29 -13.07 22.50
CA VAL A 227 14.94 -12.50 22.62
C VAL A 227 14.83 -11.29 21.68
N GLY A 228 13.81 -11.22 20.83
CA GLY A 228 13.57 -10.08 19.96
C GLY A 228 12.90 -10.44 18.63
N MET A 229 12.48 -9.41 17.92
CA MET A 229 11.81 -9.51 16.62
C MET A 229 12.86 -9.39 15.50
N ARG A 230 13.32 -10.53 14.97
CA ARG A 230 14.19 -10.55 13.78
C ARG A 230 13.39 -10.19 12.54
N GLY A 231 14.05 -9.65 11.52
CA GLY A 231 13.51 -9.45 10.18
C GLY A 231 13.43 -8.00 9.75
N ILE A 232 12.86 -7.78 8.56
CA ILE A 232 12.56 -6.44 8.05
C ILE A 232 11.29 -5.94 8.72
N VAL A 233 11.36 -4.79 9.40
CA VAL A 233 10.21 -4.15 10.05
C VAL A 233 9.32 -3.53 8.97
N SER A 234 8.27 -4.26 8.62
CA SER A 234 7.42 -4.03 7.45
C SER A 234 6.12 -3.31 7.78
N ALA A 235 5.70 -3.32 9.04
CA ALA A 235 4.51 -2.62 9.49
C ALA A 235 4.78 -1.97 10.85
N LEU A 236 4.22 -0.78 11.05
CA LEU A 236 4.27 0.00 12.28
C LEU A 236 2.88 0.57 12.53
N SER A 237 2.39 0.53 13.77
CA SER A 237 1.16 1.22 14.17
C SER A 237 1.22 1.68 15.62
N LEU A 238 0.79 2.92 15.87
CA LEU A 238 0.71 3.51 17.19
C LEU A 238 -0.70 3.33 17.76
N GLN A 239 -0.76 2.92 19.01
CA GLN A 239 -2.01 2.79 19.75
C GLN A 239 -2.64 4.18 19.92
N SER A 240 -3.95 4.30 19.71
CA SER A 240 -4.65 5.55 20.03
C SER A 240 -4.77 5.70 21.54
N SER A 241 -4.44 6.87 22.09
CA SER A 241 -4.45 7.15 23.53
C SER A 241 -5.78 7.73 24.04
N LEU A 242 -6.92 7.35 23.43
CA LEU A 242 -8.22 7.95 23.74
C LEU A 242 -8.76 7.62 25.15
N ASP A 243 -8.12 6.70 25.89
CA ASP A 243 -8.46 6.44 27.29
C ASP A 243 -7.77 7.46 28.22
N GLY A 244 -8.43 8.59 28.43
CA GLY A 244 -8.06 9.60 29.45
C GLY A 244 -8.13 9.12 30.91
N ASN A 245 -8.32 7.82 31.15
CA ASN A 245 -8.55 7.22 32.46
C ASN A 245 -7.39 6.35 32.98
N THR A 246 -6.31 6.19 32.22
CA THR A 246 -5.07 5.60 32.74
C THR A 246 -3.99 6.67 32.77
N GLY A 247 -3.46 6.98 33.96
CA GLY A 247 -2.38 7.96 34.16
C GLY A 247 -1.04 7.58 33.53
N SER A 248 -1.02 6.72 32.51
CA SER A 248 0.14 6.37 31.70
C SER A 248 0.04 7.14 30.38
N SER A 249 0.68 8.31 30.34
CA SER A 249 0.63 9.28 29.24
C SER A 249 1.36 8.84 27.96
N MET A 250 1.46 7.53 27.68
CA MET A 250 2.28 7.01 26.59
C MET A 250 1.61 5.83 25.89
N SER A 251 1.36 6.01 24.60
CA SER A 251 0.81 5.00 23.69
C SER A 251 1.86 3.92 23.38
N MET A 252 1.40 2.70 23.07
CA MET A 252 2.26 1.62 22.62
C MET A 252 2.45 1.64 21.10
N LEU A 253 3.68 1.37 20.67
CA LEU A 253 4.01 1.06 19.28
C LEU A 253 3.93 -0.44 19.05
N ALA A 254 3.14 -0.86 18.08
CA ALA A 254 3.22 -2.19 17.49
C ALA A 254 4.10 -2.16 16.25
N ALA A 255 4.95 -3.17 16.11
CA ALA A 255 5.78 -3.38 14.93
C ALA A 255 5.68 -4.83 14.46
N GLY A 256 5.61 -5.02 13.15
CA GLY A 256 5.51 -6.32 12.50
C GLY A 256 6.64 -6.52 11.50
N THR A 257 7.02 -7.78 11.27
CA THR A 257 8.09 -8.13 10.32
C THR A 257 7.65 -9.10 9.24
N TRP A 258 8.39 -9.12 8.13
CA TRP A 258 8.25 -10.14 7.09
C TRP A 258 8.54 -11.57 7.56
N THR A 259 9.25 -11.74 8.68
CA THR A 259 9.46 -13.04 9.31
C THR A 259 8.40 -13.39 10.36
N ARG A 260 7.22 -12.75 10.28
CA ARG A 260 6.01 -13.08 11.05
C ARG A 260 6.16 -12.88 12.57
N TRP A 261 7.05 -11.98 12.97
CA TRP A 261 7.19 -11.56 14.36
C TRP A 261 6.45 -10.24 14.58
N VAL A 262 5.80 -10.13 15.73
CA VAL A 262 5.22 -8.91 16.27
C VAL A 262 6.03 -8.48 17.49
N GLY A 263 6.24 -7.19 17.64
CA GLY A 263 6.80 -6.58 18.84
C GLY A 263 5.96 -5.39 19.31
N LEU A 264 5.79 -5.28 20.62
CA LEU A 264 5.18 -4.14 21.29
C LEU A 264 6.25 -3.36 22.06
N TYR A 265 6.20 -2.05 21.96
CA TYR A 265 7.14 -1.13 22.58
C TYR A 265 6.38 -0.02 23.28
N ASP A 266 6.77 0.32 24.50
CA ASP A 266 6.15 1.42 25.25
C ASP A 266 6.64 2.80 24.73
N ALA A 267 6.13 3.89 25.33
CA ALA A 267 6.61 5.25 25.09
C ALA A 267 6.64 5.67 23.61
N ASN A 268 5.59 5.34 22.86
CA ASN A 268 5.50 5.58 21.41
C ASN A 268 6.67 4.97 20.62
N GLY A 269 7.22 3.86 21.13
CA GLY A 269 8.39 3.19 20.60
C GLY A 269 9.72 3.57 21.25
N LEU A 270 9.77 4.59 22.12
CA LEU A 270 11.04 5.13 22.62
C LEU A 270 11.56 4.48 23.91
N GLY A 271 10.77 3.62 24.54
CA GLY A 271 11.19 2.94 25.75
C GLY A 271 11.39 1.44 25.52
N GLY A 272 10.93 0.64 26.48
CA GLY A 272 11.20 -0.79 26.54
C GLY A 272 10.36 -1.63 25.59
N THR A 273 10.88 -2.82 25.27
CA THR A 273 10.08 -3.88 24.66
C THR A 273 9.11 -4.44 25.69
N VAL A 274 7.81 -4.32 25.41
CA VAL A 274 6.72 -4.86 26.22
C VAL A 274 6.55 -6.36 25.97
N GLY A 275 6.62 -6.78 24.71
CA GLY A 275 6.49 -8.19 24.35
C GLY A 275 6.80 -8.45 22.89
N THR A 276 7.23 -9.67 22.58
CA THR A 276 7.47 -10.13 21.22
C THR A 276 6.99 -11.57 21.05
N TRP A 277 6.28 -11.85 19.96
CA TRP A 277 5.82 -13.20 19.65
C TRP A 277 5.81 -13.44 18.14
N ASN A 278 5.80 -14.71 17.75
CA ASN A 278 5.68 -15.11 16.35
C ASN A 278 4.25 -15.60 16.10
N ILE A 279 3.65 -15.15 15.00
CA ILE A 279 2.23 -15.45 14.68
C ILE A 279 2.04 -16.69 13.79
N SER A 280 3.12 -17.36 13.35
CA SER A 280 3.02 -18.47 12.40
C SER A 280 2.19 -19.64 12.92
N SER A 281 2.37 -20.03 14.19
CA SER A 281 1.57 -21.12 14.77
C SER A 281 0.08 -20.78 14.81
N ALA A 282 -0.27 -19.53 15.13
CA ALA A 282 -1.66 -19.09 15.16
C ALA A 282 -2.28 -19.08 13.75
N ALA A 283 -1.56 -18.53 12.77
CA ALA A 283 -2.06 -18.44 11.39
C ALA A 283 -2.09 -19.78 10.66
N ASP A 284 -1.09 -20.65 10.85
CA ASP A 284 -0.96 -21.88 10.07
C ASP A 284 -1.63 -23.09 10.72
N ALA A 285 -1.64 -23.19 12.06
CA ALA A 285 -2.13 -24.38 12.76
C ALA A 285 -3.46 -24.18 13.49
N GLU A 286 -3.79 -22.95 13.94
CA GLU A 286 -5.05 -22.67 14.63
C GLU A 286 -6.11 -22.09 13.67
N ALA A 287 -5.74 -21.05 12.91
CA ALA A 287 -6.64 -20.35 12.00
C ALA A 287 -6.66 -20.94 10.57
N GLU A 288 -5.62 -21.67 10.17
CA GLU A 288 -5.46 -22.23 8.81
C GLU A 288 -5.59 -21.19 7.67
N ILE A 289 -5.31 -19.92 7.95
CA ILE A 289 -5.38 -18.81 6.97
C ILE A 289 -4.06 -18.55 6.24
N GLY A 290 -2.97 -19.19 6.67
CA GLY A 290 -1.64 -19.05 6.08
C GLY A 290 -1.00 -17.68 6.32
N GLY A 291 0.06 -17.38 5.57
CA GLY A 291 0.78 -16.10 5.66
C GLY A 291 2.26 -16.19 5.33
N GLN A 292 2.78 -15.16 4.64
CA GLN A 292 4.21 -15.01 4.31
C GLN A 292 4.74 -13.64 4.74
N GLY A 293 4.45 -13.25 5.98
CA GLY A 293 5.01 -12.05 6.59
C GLY A 293 4.01 -10.91 6.68
N ILE A 294 4.12 -10.16 7.78
CA ILE A 294 3.19 -9.09 8.13
C ILE A 294 3.33 -7.96 7.13
N SER A 295 2.22 -7.61 6.47
CA SER A 295 2.11 -6.46 5.56
C SER A 295 1.60 -5.22 6.27
N GLU A 296 0.70 -5.41 7.23
CA GLU A 296 0.03 -4.32 7.95
C GLU A 296 -0.47 -4.80 9.31
N LEU A 297 -0.55 -3.88 10.26
CA LEU A 297 -1.18 -4.11 11.55
C LEU A 297 -1.79 -2.79 12.04
N GLY A 298 -2.75 -2.88 12.94
CA GLY A 298 -3.38 -1.71 13.51
C GLY A 298 -4.15 -2.01 14.78
N TRP A 299 -4.53 -0.93 15.45
CA TRP A 299 -5.17 -0.98 16.75
C TRP A 299 -6.67 -0.70 16.62
N SER A 300 -7.48 -1.38 17.44
CA SER A 300 -8.83 -0.92 17.75
C SER A 300 -8.80 0.48 18.39
N ALA A 301 -9.86 1.27 18.26
CA ALA A 301 -9.93 2.60 18.86
C ALA A 301 -9.78 2.57 20.39
N CYS A 302 -10.28 1.51 21.04
CA CYS A 302 -10.11 1.29 22.48
C CYS A 302 -8.70 0.81 22.89
N GLY A 303 -7.77 0.63 21.95
CA GLY A 303 -6.39 0.23 22.20
C GLY A 303 -6.20 -1.19 22.74
N ARG A 304 -7.26 -2.02 22.79
CA ARG A 304 -7.22 -3.37 23.38
C ARG A 304 -6.88 -4.45 22.36
N TYR A 305 -7.43 -4.33 21.15
CA TYR A 305 -7.24 -5.30 20.09
C TYR A 305 -6.20 -4.83 19.08
N LEU A 306 -5.33 -5.75 18.69
CA LEU A 306 -4.37 -5.59 17.61
C LEU A 306 -4.77 -6.53 16.48
N TRP A 307 -5.11 -5.96 15.32
CA TRP A 307 -5.34 -6.75 14.11
C TRP A 307 -4.05 -6.82 13.29
N ILE A 308 -3.82 -7.96 12.64
CA ILE A 308 -2.60 -8.25 11.89
C ILE A 308 -2.94 -8.89 10.55
N ALA A 309 -2.46 -8.25 9.49
CA ALA A 309 -2.57 -8.70 8.12
C ALA A 309 -1.22 -9.25 7.62
N GLU A 310 -1.26 -10.40 6.96
CA GLU A 310 -0.10 -10.98 6.28
C GLU A 310 -0.28 -10.92 4.76
N ARG A 311 0.83 -10.95 4.02
CA ARG A 311 0.82 -11.26 2.57
C ARG A 311 0.55 -12.74 2.37
N LYS A 312 -0.06 -13.13 1.25
CA LYS A 312 -0.42 -14.53 0.97
C LYS A 312 -1.15 -15.20 2.14
N SER A 313 -2.23 -14.54 2.53
CA SER A 313 -3.10 -14.97 3.62
C SER A 313 -4.55 -14.86 3.15
N SER A 314 -5.36 -15.84 3.52
CA SER A 314 -6.80 -15.82 3.31
C SER A 314 -7.54 -15.07 4.42
N GLY A 315 -6.84 -14.47 5.39
CA GLY A 315 -7.48 -13.79 6.51
C GLY A 315 -6.66 -12.73 7.25
N VAL A 316 -7.22 -12.27 8.38
CA VAL A 316 -6.61 -11.29 9.30
C VAL A 316 -6.71 -11.82 10.73
N LEU A 317 -5.60 -11.82 11.48
CA LEU A 317 -5.59 -12.25 12.88
C LEU A 317 -5.98 -11.08 13.80
N VAL A 318 -6.61 -11.38 14.93
CA VAL A 318 -7.00 -10.39 15.94
C VAL A 318 -6.57 -10.88 17.32
N TYR A 319 -5.77 -10.08 18.00
CA TYR A 319 -5.20 -10.38 19.31
C TYR A 319 -5.70 -9.41 20.38
N ASP A 320 -5.93 -9.87 21.61
CA ASP A 320 -6.05 -8.99 22.79
C ASP A 320 -4.67 -8.85 23.44
N VAL A 321 -4.09 -7.65 23.40
CA VAL A 321 -2.72 -7.43 23.88
C VAL A 321 -2.61 -7.40 25.40
N ARG A 322 -3.71 -7.25 26.14
CA ARG A 322 -3.71 -7.23 27.61
C ARG A 322 -3.58 -8.63 28.19
N VAL A 323 -4.14 -9.63 27.49
CA VAL A 323 -4.13 -11.04 27.89
C VAL A 323 -2.96 -11.76 27.21
N THR A 324 -1.75 -11.24 27.42
CA THR A 324 -0.50 -11.89 26.96
C THR A 324 -0.46 -12.21 25.47
N GLY A 325 -1.15 -11.43 24.62
CA GLY A 325 -1.25 -11.69 23.18
C GLY A 325 -2.04 -12.96 22.88
N LYS A 326 -3.17 -13.18 23.56
CA LYS A 326 -4.14 -14.25 23.23
C LYS A 326 -4.75 -13.95 21.85
N LEU A 327 -4.75 -14.94 20.97
CA LEU A 327 -5.54 -14.92 19.74
C LEU A 327 -7.03 -14.92 20.12
N VAL A 328 -7.75 -13.90 19.72
CA VAL A 328 -9.20 -13.76 19.98
C VAL A 328 -9.97 -14.38 18.82
N SER A 329 -9.66 -13.94 17.61
CA SER A 329 -10.37 -14.37 16.40
C SER A 329 -9.48 -14.26 15.15
N TRP A 330 -9.93 -14.87 14.06
CA TRP A 330 -9.39 -14.65 12.72
C TRP A 330 -10.52 -14.40 11.73
N LEU A 331 -10.31 -13.40 10.89
CA LEU A 331 -11.27 -12.97 9.88
C LEU A 331 -11.02 -13.77 8.60
N GLU A 332 -11.99 -14.58 8.19
CA GLU A 332 -11.86 -15.51 7.07
C GLU A 332 -12.36 -14.92 5.74
N GLY A 333 -11.79 -15.41 4.64
CA GLY A 333 -12.26 -15.13 3.28
C GLY A 333 -11.66 -13.88 2.66
N ARG A 334 -10.62 -13.27 3.22
CA ARG A 334 -9.96 -12.09 2.63
C ARG A 334 -9.43 -12.34 1.20
N GLU A 335 -9.00 -13.56 0.88
CA GLU A 335 -8.46 -13.93 -0.44
C GLU A 335 -7.26 -13.04 -0.87
N ALA A 336 -6.27 -12.84 -0.01
CA ALA A 336 -5.08 -12.02 -0.29
C ALA A 336 -3.85 -12.87 -0.70
N GLU A 337 -4.04 -13.81 -1.63
CA GLU A 337 -3.00 -14.72 -2.15
C GLU A 337 -2.02 -14.05 -3.13
N THR A 338 -1.40 -12.96 -2.68
CA THR A 338 -0.45 -12.16 -3.46
C THR A 338 0.72 -11.66 -2.63
N ASN A 339 1.85 -11.42 -3.31
CA ASN A 339 3.02 -10.74 -2.71
C ASN A 339 2.83 -9.22 -2.63
N GLN A 340 1.88 -8.66 -3.38
CA GLN A 340 1.57 -7.24 -3.32
C GLN A 340 0.92 -6.91 -1.96
N ARG A 341 1.21 -5.72 -1.45
CA ARG A 341 0.56 -5.25 -0.22
C ARG A 341 -0.88 -4.85 -0.56
N LEU A 342 -1.84 -5.51 0.07
CA LEU A 342 -3.24 -5.11 0.05
C LEU A 342 -3.55 -4.40 1.37
N GLY A 343 -4.05 -3.17 1.28
CA GLY A 343 -4.44 -2.35 2.43
C GLY A 343 -5.62 -2.94 3.18
N VAL A 344 -5.73 -2.57 4.45
CA VAL A 344 -6.84 -2.95 5.34
C VAL A 344 -7.36 -1.68 6.01
N GLY A 345 -8.64 -1.40 5.81
CA GLY A 345 -9.34 -0.34 6.54
C GLY A 345 -9.76 -0.81 7.92
N CYS A 346 -9.63 0.07 8.92
CA CYS A 346 -10.13 -0.13 10.27
C CYS A 346 -10.98 1.07 10.65
N PHE A 347 -12.18 0.83 11.18
CA PHE A 347 -13.11 1.89 11.59
C PHE A 347 -13.86 1.48 12.85
N GLU A 348 -14.23 2.44 13.69
CA GLU A 348 -15.04 2.17 14.88
C GLU A 348 -16.50 2.45 14.54
N GLY A 349 -17.24 1.40 14.17
CA GLY A 349 -18.65 1.47 13.82
C GLY A 349 -19.57 1.28 15.03
N GLU A 350 -20.89 1.23 14.78
CA GLU A 350 -21.89 1.09 15.84
C GLU A 350 -21.76 -0.22 16.63
N LYS A 351 -21.30 -1.28 15.97
CA LYS A 351 -21.08 -2.61 16.58
C LYS A 351 -19.67 -2.76 17.18
N GLY A 352 -18.88 -1.69 17.21
CA GLY A 352 -17.47 -1.68 17.57
C GLY A 352 -16.56 -1.71 16.35
N MET A 353 -15.34 -2.22 16.53
CA MET A 353 -14.32 -2.26 15.47
C MET A 353 -14.81 -3.01 14.23
N GLU A 354 -14.67 -2.38 13.07
CA GLU A 354 -14.90 -2.95 11.76
C GLU A 354 -13.59 -3.04 10.99
N ILE A 355 -13.41 -4.14 10.26
CA ILE A 355 -12.27 -4.36 9.38
C ILE A 355 -12.77 -4.50 7.96
N TRP A 356 -12.12 -3.81 7.03
CA TRP A 356 -12.49 -3.74 5.62
C TRP A 356 -11.28 -4.12 4.78
N ALA A 357 -11.37 -5.17 3.94
CA ALA A 357 -10.22 -5.63 3.17
C ALA A 357 -10.61 -6.09 1.76
N GLY A 358 -9.78 -5.71 0.78
CA GLY A 358 -9.85 -6.20 -0.58
C GLY A 358 -9.02 -7.47 -0.78
N GLY A 359 -9.47 -8.30 -1.72
CA GLY A 359 -8.80 -9.54 -2.15
C GLY A 359 -8.39 -9.54 -3.62
N THR A 360 -7.69 -10.60 -4.01
CA THR A 360 -7.32 -10.90 -5.41
C THR A 360 -8.48 -11.45 -6.23
N ASP A 361 -9.65 -11.65 -5.63
CA ASP A 361 -10.87 -12.11 -6.29
C ASP A 361 -11.81 -10.95 -6.69
N GLY A 362 -11.34 -9.71 -6.49
CA GLY A 362 -12.05 -8.48 -6.82
C GLY A 362 -13.19 -8.13 -5.87
N THR A 363 -13.22 -8.78 -4.70
CA THR A 363 -14.23 -8.55 -3.67
C THR A 363 -13.61 -7.73 -2.54
N VAL A 364 -14.37 -6.76 -2.03
CA VAL A 364 -14.08 -6.15 -0.74
C VAL A 364 -15.03 -6.74 0.30
N ARG A 365 -14.48 -7.12 1.44
CA ARG A 365 -15.18 -7.78 2.54
C ARG A 365 -15.11 -6.94 3.79
N VAL A 366 -16.17 -7.01 4.57
CA VAL A 366 -16.31 -6.27 5.82
C VAL A 366 -16.67 -7.23 6.96
N TRP A 367 -15.95 -7.08 8.06
CA TRP A 367 -16.21 -7.78 9.31
C TRP A 367 -16.53 -6.73 10.37
N GLU A 368 -17.70 -6.81 10.99
CA GLU A 368 -18.19 -5.87 12.00
C GLU A 368 -18.06 -6.46 13.41
N GLY A 369 -17.93 -5.61 14.44
CA GLY A 369 -17.82 -6.06 15.84
C GLY A 369 -16.62 -6.98 16.10
N VAL A 370 -15.51 -6.71 15.41
CA VAL A 370 -14.25 -7.45 15.53
C VAL A 370 -13.69 -7.32 16.96
N GLY A 371 -13.23 -8.44 17.51
CA GLY A 371 -12.82 -8.55 18.92
C GLY A 371 -13.97 -8.86 19.89
N GLY A 372 -15.24 -8.76 19.45
CA GLY A 372 -16.40 -9.21 20.22
C GLY A 372 -16.80 -10.68 19.95
N ARG A 373 -16.23 -11.29 18.91
CA ARG A 373 -16.42 -12.69 18.51
C ARG A 373 -15.10 -13.44 18.70
N GLU A 374 -15.16 -14.71 19.12
CA GLU A 374 -13.98 -15.57 19.25
C GLU A 374 -13.93 -16.61 18.11
N GLY A 375 -12.72 -17.03 17.72
CA GLY A 375 -12.49 -18.05 16.71
C GLY A 375 -12.60 -17.57 15.26
N ALA A 376 -13.06 -18.45 14.37
CA ALA A 376 -13.30 -18.17 12.96
C ALA A 376 -14.47 -17.22 12.75
N VAL A 377 -14.23 -16.11 12.04
CA VAL A 377 -15.24 -15.08 11.76
C VAL A 377 -15.34 -14.82 10.26
N GLY A 378 -16.46 -15.25 9.66
CA GLY A 378 -16.81 -14.91 8.28
C GLY A 378 -17.20 -13.45 8.11
N CYS A 379 -17.11 -12.93 6.88
CA CYS A 379 -17.51 -11.56 6.58
C CYS A 379 -19.02 -11.35 6.77
N ASP A 380 -19.39 -10.18 7.27
CA ASP A 380 -20.79 -9.82 7.50
C ASP A 380 -21.48 -9.36 6.20
N TRP A 381 -20.72 -8.74 5.31
CA TRP A 381 -21.14 -8.36 3.97
C TRP A 381 -19.94 -8.11 3.05
N GLU A 382 -20.18 -8.15 1.75
CA GLU A 382 -19.16 -8.02 0.71
C GLU A 382 -19.74 -7.42 -0.57
N TRP A 383 -18.88 -6.82 -1.41
CA TRP A 383 -19.27 -6.33 -2.72
C TRP A 383 -18.14 -6.49 -3.75
N LYS A 384 -18.50 -6.49 -5.03
CA LYS A 384 -17.54 -6.54 -6.14
C LYS A 384 -17.06 -5.13 -6.48
N ALA A 385 -15.76 -4.89 -6.33
CA ALA A 385 -15.11 -3.64 -6.69
C ALA A 385 -14.22 -3.83 -7.93
N HIS A 386 -13.01 -4.32 -7.69
CA HIS A 386 -12.02 -4.83 -8.64
C HIS A 386 -10.90 -5.48 -7.83
N ASP A 387 -10.01 -6.24 -8.47
CA ASP A 387 -8.89 -6.86 -7.77
C ASP A 387 -7.95 -5.79 -7.21
N GLY A 388 -7.75 -5.77 -5.90
CA GLY A 388 -6.74 -4.88 -5.35
C GLY A 388 -6.93 -4.46 -3.91
N SER A 389 -6.28 -3.35 -3.60
CA SER A 389 -6.17 -2.79 -2.26
C SER A 389 -7.38 -1.91 -1.94
N THR A 390 -7.76 -1.90 -0.67
CA THR A 390 -8.87 -1.09 -0.14
C THR A 390 -8.34 -0.15 0.93
N VAL A 391 -8.81 1.11 0.91
CA VAL A 391 -8.61 2.08 2.00
C VAL A 391 -9.91 2.79 2.32
N LEU A 392 -10.19 2.89 3.61
CA LEU A 392 -11.43 3.44 4.14
C LEU A 392 -11.24 4.93 4.46
N HIS A 393 -12.22 5.75 4.08
CA HIS A 393 -12.26 7.16 4.43
C HIS A 393 -12.53 7.31 5.95
N PRO A 394 -11.96 8.32 6.63
CA PRO A 394 -12.16 8.53 8.07
C PRO A 394 -13.62 8.64 8.54
N SER A 395 -14.56 8.96 7.65
CA SER A 395 -16.01 8.98 7.96
C SER A 395 -16.65 7.61 8.12
N GLY A 396 -16.03 6.53 7.61
CA GLY A 396 -16.62 5.18 7.59
C GLY A 396 -17.71 4.96 6.54
N THR A 397 -17.93 5.91 5.63
CA THR A 397 -18.99 5.83 4.60
C THR A 397 -18.46 5.87 3.16
N VAL A 398 -17.19 6.20 2.97
CA VAL A 398 -16.55 6.29 1.65
C VAL A 398 -15.35 5.36 1.60
N VAL A 399 -15.13 4.69 0.48
CA VAL A 399 -14.05 3.73 0.30
C VAL A 399 -13.32 4.04 -0.99
N ALA A 400 -11.99 3.97 -0.99
CA ALA A 400 -11.21 3.96 -2.21
C ALA A 400 -10.58 2.58 -2.43
N THR A 401 -10.59 2.12 -3.68
CA THR A 401 -9.97 0.86 -4.09
C THR A 401 -9.04 1.11 -5.27
N CYS A 402 -7.85 0.50 -5.27
CA CYS A 402 -6.92 0.58 -6.41
C CYS A 402 -6.41 -0.79 -6.81
N SER A 403 -6.22 -1.00 -8.11
CA SER A 403 -5.79 -2.29 -8.66
C SER A 403 -4.31 -2.31 -9.05
N GLY A 404 -3.70 -3.47 -8.79
CA GLY A 404 -2.28 -3.77 -8.99
C GLY A 404 -2.04 -4.87 -10.03
N GLN A 405 -2.99 -5.13 -10.93
CA GLN A 405 -2.92 -6.27 -11.86
C GLN A 405 -1.69 -6.16 -12.77
N ARG A 406 -0.95 -7.26 -12.84
CA ARG A 406 0.16 -7.44 -13.77
C ARG A 406 -0.33 -8.37 -14.87
N ALA A 407 -0.33 -7.91 -16.12
CA ALA A 407 -0.47 -8.82 -17.24
C ALA A 407 0.92 -9.35 -17.59
N GLU A 408 1.02 -10.67 -17.84
CA GLU A 408 2.11 -11.18 -18.66
C GLU A 408 1.80 -10.72 -20.09
N THR A 409 2.56 -9.76 -20.59
CA THR A 409 2.48 -9.36 -21.99
C THR A 409 2.95 -10.55 -22.83
N ASN A 410 2.03 -11.32 -23.41
CA ASN A 410 2.36 -12.25 -24.49
C ASN A 410 2.69 -11.42 -25.73
N ILE A 411 3.94 -10.96 -25.85
CA ILE A 411 4.42 -10.11 -26.94
C ILE A 411 4.57 -10.86 -28.28
N ASN A 412 3.95 -12.04 -28.45
CA ASN A 412 4.07 -12.89 -29.65
C ASN A 412 2.71 -13.28 -30.27
N ALA A 413 1.64 -12.50 -30.05
CA ALA A 413 0.32 -12.81 -30.59
C ALA A 413 -0.27 -11.71 -31.50
N ALA A 414 0.57 -10.83 -32.04
CA ALA A 414 0.17 -9.80 -32.99
C ALA A 414 1.27 -9.60 -34.04
N ASP A 415 1.50 -10.61 -34.87
CA ASP A 415 2.17 -10.51 -36.18
C ASP A 415 1.87 -11.78 -36.99
N ASP A 416 0.58 -12.10 -37.14
CA ASP A 416 0.15 -13.12 -38.11
C ASP A 416 -1.03 -12.57 -38.91
N ASP A 417 -0.72 -11.62 -39.80
CA ASP A 417 -1.54 -11.33 -40.97
C ASP A 417 -0.74 -10.51 -42.01
N THR A 418 0.26 -11.13 -42.64
CA THR A 418 0.62 -10.79 -44.03
C THR A 418 1.15 -12.02 -44.74
N SER A 419 0.26 -12.68 -45.46
CA SER A 419 0.62 -13.66 -46.50
C SER A 419 1.40 -12.97 -47.61
N ILE A 420 2.68 -13.30 -47.77
CA ILE A 420 3.41 -13.08 -49.02
C ILE A 420 4.07 -14.39 -49.41
N ASN A 421 3.50 -15.03 -50.42
CA ASN A 421 4.11 -16.11 -51.18
C ASN A 421 5.36 -15.61 -51.90
N ALA A 422 6.52 -16.17 -51.58
CA ALA A 422 7.63 -16.31 -52.51
C ALA A 422 8.35 -17.61 -52.16
N GLY A 423 8.22 -18.62 -53.03
CA GLY A 423 8.97 -19.85 -52.91
C GLY A 423 10.42 -19.66 -53.37
N GLU A 424 11.32 -20.46 -52.82
CA GLU A 424 12.36 -21.20 -53.55
C GLU A 424 13.11 -22.15 -52.57
N GLU A 425 13.71 -23.18 -53.15
CA GLU A 425 13.97 -24.52 -52.61
C GLU A 425 15.31 -24.72 -51.88
N SER A 426 15.42 -25.89 -51.21
CA SER A 426 16.63 -26.68 -50.89
C SER A 426 17.51 -26.21 -49.70
N SER A 427 18.13 -27.03 -48.84
CA SER A 427 18.33 -28.48 -48.72
C SER A 427 18.87 -28.83 -47.31
N ASP A 428 18.40 -29.94 -46.75
CA ASP A 428 19.09 -31.03 -46.03
C ASP A 428 19.99 -30.87 -44.77
N ASP A 429 19.76 -31.85 -43.88
CA ASP A 429 20.60 -32.52 -42.86
C ASP A 429 20.84 -31.83 -41.50
N GLU A 430 20.82 -32.49 -40.33
CA GLU A 430 20.54 -33.87 -39.90
C GLU A 430 20.34 -33.89 -38.35
N SER A 431 19.81 -35.00 -37.86
CA SER A 431 19.42 -35.43 -36.50
C SER A 431 20.10 -34.88 -35.22
N THR A 432 19.33 -34.80 -34.12
CA THR A 432 19.54 -35.62 -32.89
C THR A 432 18.38 -35.47 -31.88
N SER A 433 17.89 -36.62 -31.43
CA SER A 433 16.85 -36.83 -30.42
C SER A 433 17.42 -36.79 -28.99
N ASP A 434 16.70 -36.24 -28.00
CA ASP A 434 16.29 -37.02 -26.82
C ASP A 434 15.30 -36.28 -25.87
N SER A 435 14.41 -37.09 -25.27
CA SER A 435 13.74 -36.95 -23.98
C SER A 435 12.54 -35.99 -23.80
N GLN A 436 11.36 -36.59 -23.88
CA GLN A 436 10.07 -36.09 -23.41
C GLN A 436 10.05 -35.89 -21.87
N LYS A 437 9.61 -34.71 -21.41
CA LYS A 437 8.97 -34.52 -20.09
C LYS A 437 7.55 -34.01 -20.33
N PRO A 438 6.53 -34.51 -19.61
CA PRO A 438 5.16 -34.09 -19.86
C PRO A 438 4.94 -32.68 -19.32
N TYR A 439 4.62 -31.75 -20.24
CA TYR A 439 4.14 -30.42 -19.89
C TYR A 439 2.84 -30.55 -19.11
N SER A 440 2.83 -30.02 -17.89
CA SER A 440 1.61 -29.75 -17.12
C SER A 440 0.70 -28.86 -17.96
N ALA A 441 -0.53 -29.30 -18.19
CA ALA A 441 -1.55 -28.54 -18.91
C ALA A 441 -1.72 -27.15 -18.28
N ILE A 442 -1.25 -26.12 -18.98
CA ILE A 442 -1.51 -24.72 -18.66
C ILE A 442 -3.02 -24.53 -18.78
N ARG A 443 -3.71 -24.36 -17.64
CA ARG A 443 -5.07 -23.83 -17.63
C ARG A 443 -5.03 -22.48 -18.33
N LYS A 444 -5.57 -22.39 -19.54
CA LYS A 444 -5.90 -21.12 -20.20
C LYS A 444 -6.86 -20.36 -19.28
N THR A 445 -6.34 -19.47 -18.45
CA THR A 445 -7.14 -18.45 -17.80
C THR A 445 -7.74 -17.60 -18.93
N LYS A 446 -9.06 -17.41 -18.92
CA LYS A 446 -9.71 -16.45 -19.80
C LYS A 446 -8.96 -15.13 -19.63
N SER A 447 -8.46 -14.55 -20.73
CA SER A 447 -7.82 -13.23 -20.72
C SER A 447 -8.80 -12.26 -20.06
N ARG A 448 -8.53 -11.91 -18.80
CA ARG A 448 -9.35 -10.95 -18.08
C ARG A 448 -8.90 -9.58 -18.56
N THR A 449 -9.85 -8.75 -18.97
CA THR A 449 -9.56 -7.35 -19.29
C THR A 449 -8.87 -6.71 -18.09
N LEU A 450 -7.69 -6.13 -18.33
CA LEU A 450 -6.91 -5.47 -17.31
C LEU A 450 -7.70 -4.26 -16.78
N ASP A 451 -7.92 -4.20 -15.47
CA ASP A 451 -8.55 -3.07 -14.80
C ASP A 451 -7.58 -2.55 -13.73
N ASN A 452 -6.76 -1.56 -14.09
CA ASN A 452 -5.82 -0.88 -13.19
C ASN A 452 -6.32 0.53 -12.87
N SER A 453 -7.56 0.63 -12.42
CA SER A 453 -8.17 1.91 -12.03
C SER A 453 -8.11 2.16 -10.51
N LEU A 454 -8.20 3.43 -10.15
CA LEU A 454 -8.55 3.90 -8.82
C LEU A 454 -10.05 4.23 -8.83
N LYS A 455 -10.81 3.64 -7.91
CA LYS A 455 -12.26 3.82 -7.77
C LYS A 455 -12.61 4.32 -6.37
N VAL A 456 -13.59 5.19 -6.27
CA VAL A 456 -14.16 5.71 -5.02
C VAL A 456 -15.63 5.31 -4.95
N TRP A 457 -16.02 4.76 -3.80
CA TRP A 457 -17.33 4.20 -3.55
C TRP A 457 -17.97 4.90 -2.35
N SER A 458 -19.28 5.14 -2.40
CA SER A 458 -20.08 5.56 -1.26
C SER A 458 -20.99 4.43 -0.80
N LEU A 459 -21.10 4.25 0.51
CA LEU A 459 -22.13 3.45 1.16
C LEU A 459 -23.50 4.13 1.10
#